data_AF-A7ID34-F1
#
_entry.id   AF-A7ID34-F1
#
_cell.length_a   1.000
_cell.length_b   1.000
_cell.length_c   1.000
_cell.angle_alpha   90.00
_cell.angle_beta   90.00
_cell.angle_gamma   90.00
#
_symmetry.space_group_name_H-M   'P 1'
#
loop_
_entity.id
_entity.type
_entity.pdbx_description
1 polymer ?
#
loop_
_entity_poly.entity_id
_entity_poly.type
_entity_poly.pdbx_seq_one_letter_code
_entity_poly.pdbx_strand_id
1 'polypeptide(L)'
;MFNFVPALANRFYAALRAGDRATCTEILNSFFYPFMALRSRRKGYAVAAVKAGVRLVGFDAGPVRAPLDDLTVEEEGILRDLIEAHS
;
A
#
# COMPACT_ATOMS: atom_id res chain seq x y z
N MET A 1 -2.47 3.83 -2.40
CA MET A 1 -2.08 4.10 -1.02
C MET A 1 -3.16 4.92 -0.35
N PHE A 2 -3.49 6.13 -0.83
CA PHE A 2 -4.64 6.89 -0.31
C PHE A 2 -5.94 6.08 -0.19
N ASN A 3 -6.21 5.18 -1.14
CA ASN A 3 -7.42 4.34 -1.12
C ASN A 3 -7.56 3.42 0.10
N PHE A 4 -6.47 3.10 0.82
CA PHE A 4 -6.52 2.15 1.95
C PHE A 4 -5.68 2.55 3.17
N VAL A 5 -4.78 3.53 3.06
CA VAL A 5 -4.07 4.13 4.21
C VAL A 5 -4.05 5.67 4.07
N PRO A 6 -5.22 6.33 4.11
CA PRO A 6 -5.34 7.77 3.84
C PRO A 6 -4.62 8.65 4.87
N ALA A 7 -4.60 8.25 6.14
CA ALA A 7 -3.91 9.00 7.20
C ALA A 7 -2.40 9.05 6.96
N LEU A 8 -1.77 7.92 6.61
CA LEU A 8 -0.35 7.86 6.28
C LEU A 8 -0.02 8.69 5.02
N ALA A 9 -0.88 8.65 4.01
CA ALA A 9 -0.73 9.48 2.80
C ALA A 9 -0.72 10.98 3.15
N ASN A 10 -1.66 11.40 4.00
CA ASN A 10 -1.77 12.79 4.43
C ASN A 10 -0.58 13.21 5.30
N ARG A 11 -0.11 12.35 6.21
CA ARG A 11 1.10 12.60 7.03
C ARG A 11 2.33 12.78 6.15
N PHE A 12 2.54 11.89 5.17
CA PHE A 12 3.64 12.02 4.22
C PHE A 12 3.56 13.32 3.43
N TYR A 13 2.37 13.65 2.91
CA TYR A 13 2.17 14.89 2.16
C TYR A 13 2.43 16.14 3.01
N ALA A 14 1.94 16.18 4.25
CA ALA A 14 2.18 17.28 5.17
C ALA A 14 3.67 17.45 5.49
N ALA A 15 4.37 16.35 5.80
CA ALA A 15 5.82 16.37 6.05
C ALA A 15 6.61 16.88 4.84
N LEU A 16 6.25 16.41 3.63
CA LEU A 16 6.87 16.87 2.38
C LEU A 16 6.68 18.39 2.19
N ARG A 17 5.48 18.91 2.43
CA ARG A 17 5.16 20.34 2.30
C ARG A 17 5.87 21.20 3.35
N ALA A 18 6.11 20.66 4.53
CA ALA A 18 6.83 21.32 5.62
C ALA A 18 8.37 21.23 5.47
N GLY A 19 8.88 20.46 4.51
CA GLY A 19 10.31 20.20 4.37
C GLY A 19 10.88 19.24 5.42
N ASP A 20 10.02 18.52 6.16
CA ASP A 20 10.42 17.52 7.14
C ASP A 20 10.89 16.25 6.44
N ARG A 21 12.19 16.24 6.13
CA ARG A 21 12.84 15.12 5.45
C ARG A 21 12.94 13.87 6.33
N ALA A 22 13.01 14.03 7.66
CA ALA A 22 13.15 12.90 8.57
C ALA A 22 11.87 12.05 8.56
N THR A 23 10.71 12.68 8.72
CA THR A 23 9.41 12.00 8.63
C THR A 23 9.18 11.41 7.24
N CYS A 24 9.56 12.13 6.17
CA CYS A 24 9.47 11.58 4.81
C CYS A 24 10.30 10.29 4.66
N THR A 25 11.55 10.30 5.14
CA THR A 25 12.44 9.13 5.05
C THR A 25 11.95 7.96 5.91
N GLU A 26 11.43 8.23 7.11
CA GLU A 26 10.78 7.22 7.96
C GLU A 26 9.68 6.49 7.18
N ILE A 27 8.70 7.23 6.65
CA ILE A 27 7.54 6.66 5.95
C ILE A 27 7.95 5.96 4.66
N LEU A 28 8.97 6.47 3.96
CA LEU A 28 9.51 5.80 2.78
C LEU A 28 10.07 4.42 3.13
N ASN A 29 10.86 4.33 4.19
CA ASN A 29 11.50 3.09 4.63
C ASN A 29 10.52 2.11 5.25
N SER A 30 9.61 2.59 6.10
CA SER A 30 8.70 1.73 6.86
C SER A 30 7.52 1.22 6.03
N PHE A 31 7.05 2.00 5.05
CA PHE A 31 5.87 1.67 4.26
C PHE A 31 6.13 1.58 2.75
N PHE A 32 6.63 2.64 2.13
CA PHE A 32 6.65 2.71 0.66
C PHE A 32 7.61 1.70 0.03
N TYR A 33 8.83 1.55 0.54
CA TYR A 33 9.77 0.59 -0.03
C TYR A 33 9.31 -0.87 0.16
N PRO A 34 8.83 -1.30 1.33
CA PRO A 34 8.19 -2.61 1.48
C PRO A 34 7.01 -2.81 0.53
N PHE A 35 6.12 -1.81 0.40
CA PHE A 35 4.98 -1.88 -0.52
C PHE A 35 5.40 -1.92 -1.99
N MET A 36 6.45 -1.19 -2.36
CA MET A 36 7.03 -1.21 -3.70
C MET A 36 7.64 -2.57 -4.03
N ALA A 37 8.34 -3.17 -3.08
CA ALA A 37 8.93 -4.51 -3.23
C ALA A 37 7.84 -5.56 -3.50
N LEU A 38 6.69 -5.46 -2.82
CA LEU A 38 5.53 -6.31 -3.09
C LEU A 38 4.96 -6.04 -4.49
N ARG A 39 4.74 -4.77 -4.84
CA ARG A 39 4.22 -4.35 -6.16
C ARG A 39 5.10 -4.74 -7.34
N SER A 40 6.41 -4.85 -7.14
CA SER A 40 7.35 -5.22 -8.21
C SER A 40 7.43 -6.71 -8.49
N ARG A 41 6.81 -7.58 -7.65
CA ARG A 41 6.91 -9.04 -7.81
C ARG A 41 6.30 -9.56 -9.11
N ARG A 42 5.21 -8.93 -9.60
CA ARG A 42 4.56 -9.30 -10.86
C ARG A 42 4.02 -8.08 -11.59
N LYS A 43 3.98 -8.15 -12.91
CA LYS A 43 3.31 -7.14 -13.74
C LYS A 43 1.82 -7.13 -13.38
N GLY A 44 1.23 -5.94 -13.25
CA GLY A 44 -0.18 -5.77 -12.88
C GLY A 44 -0.44 -5.55 -11.39
N TYR A 45 0.52 -5.87 -10.51
CA TYR A 45 0.36 -5.70 -9.06
C TYR A 45 0.24 -4.24 -8.62
N ALA A 46 0.62 -3.28 -9.47
CA ALA A 46 0.36 -1.87 -9.23
C ALA A 46 -1.12 -1.56 -8.96
N VAL A 47 -2.04 -2.28 -9.62
CA VAL A 47 -3.50 -2.16 -9.42
C VAL A 47 -4.01 -3.24 -8.46
N ALA A 48 -3.56 -4.49 -8.62
CA ALA A 48 -4.02 -5.60 -7.77
C ALA A 48 -3.71 -5.37 -6.29
N ALA A 49 -2.50 -4.92 -5.94
CA ALA A 49 -2.14 -4.63 -4.55
C ALA A 49 -2.96 -3.47 -3.95
N VAL A 50 -3.40 -2.51 -4.78
CA VAL A 50 -4.28 -1.43 -4.31
C VAL A 50 -5.68 -1.96 -4.01
N LYS A 51 -6.25 -2.79 -4.89
CA LYS A 51 -7.54 -3.43 -4.64
C LYS A 51 -7.50 -4.35 -3.42
N ALA A 52 -6.44 -5.16 -3.29
CA ALA A 52 -6.21 -5.99 -2.11
C ALA A 52 -6.17 -5.14 -0.84
N GLY A 53 -5.41 -4.04 -0.83
CA GLY A 53 -5.38 -3.11 0.30
C GLY A 53 -6.75 -2.56 0.68
N VAL A 54 -7.57 -2.18 -0.31
CA VAL A 54 -8.95 -1.69 -0.09
C VAL A 54 -9.84 -2.77 0.54
N ARG A 55 -9.73 -4.02 0.07
CA ARG A 55 -10.44 -5.17 0.67
C ARG A 55 -10.00 -5.43 2.11
N LEU A 56 -8.69 -5.38 2.36
CA LEU A 56 -8.11 -5.61 3.69
C LEU A 56 -8.59 -4.60 4.74
N VAL A 57 -8.87 -3.36 4.33
CA VAL A 57 -9.42 -2.32 5.22
C VAL A 57 -10.96 -2.31 5.27
N GLY A 58 -11.62 -3.34 4.74
CA GLY A 58 -13.05 -3.61 4.95
C GLY A 58 -14.00 -3.11 3.86
N PHE A 59 -13.51 -2.63 2.72
CA PHE A 59 -14.36 -2.23 1.59
C PHE A 59 -14.40 -3.29 0.50
N ASP A 60 -15.58 -3.62 -0.01
CA ASP A 60 -15.72 -4.57 -1.11
C ASP A 60 -15.33 -3.94 -2.47
N ALA A 61 -14.06 -4.07 -2.84
CA ALA A 61 -13.53 -3.64 -4.14
C ALA A 61 -13.61 -4.72 -5.24
N GLY A 62 -14.11 -5.92 -4.91
CA GLY A 62 -14.12 -7.10 -5.78
C GLY A 62 -12.73 -7.52 -6.29
N PRO A 63 -12.66 -8.54 -7.17
CA PRO A 63 -11.41 -8.98 -7.78
C PRO A 63 -10.91 -8.01 -8.85
N VAL A 64 -9.66 -8.16 -9.28
CA VAL A 64 -9.19 -7.53 -10.52
C VAL A 64 -9.80 -8.20 -11.75
N ARG A 65 -9.85 -7.48 -12.88
CA ARG A 65 -10.28 -8.05 -14.16
C ARG A 65 -9.08 -8.61 -14.92
N ALA A 66 -9.29 -9.70 -15.66
CA ALA A 66 -8.30 -10.21 -16.62
C ALA A 66 -7.86 -9.09 -17.59
N PRO A 67 -6.57 -9.03 -17.96
CA PRO A 67 -5.51 -10.03 -17.76
C PRO A 67 -4.70 -9.84 -16.46
N LEU A 68 -5.23 -9.10 -15.47
CA LEU A 68 -4.57 -8.95 -14.16
C LEU A 68 -4.97 -10.09 -13.23
N ASP A 69 -4.03 -10.51 -12.40
CA ASP A 69 -4.25 -11.47 -11.32
C ASP A 69 -4.23 -10.76 -9.96
N ASP A 70 -5.06 -11.23 -9.03
CA ASP A 70 -5.02 -10.81 -7.62
C ASP A 70 -3.73 -11.30 -6.93
N LEU A 71 -3.43 -10.73 -5.76
CA LEU A 71 -2.32 -11.18 -4.92
C LEU A 71 -2.59 -12.61 -4.42
N THR A 72 -1.52 -13.37 -4.17
CA THR A 72 -1.67 -14.65 -3.46
C THR A 72 -2.04 -14.42 -1.99
N VAL A 73 -2.51 -15.47 -1.31
CA VAL A 73 -2.87 -15.40 0.11
C VAL A 73 -1.69 -14.93 0.97
N GLU A 74 -0.48 -15.40 0.64
CA GLU A 74 0.74 -15.01 1.34
C GLU A 74 1.10 -13.54 1.10
N GLU A 75 0.89 -13.06 -0.12
CA GLU A 75 1.14 -11.66 -0.50
C GLU A 75 0.11 -10.71 0.10
N GLU A 76 -1.16 -11.13 0.20
CA GLU A 76 -2.18 -10.39 0.96
C GLU A 76 -1.87 -10.36 2.46
N GLY A 77 -1.29 -11.43 3.01
CA GLY A 77 -0.77 -11.45 4.39
C GLY A 77 0.32 -10.40 4.62
N ILE A 78 1.33 -10.35 3.74
CA ILE A 78 2.39 -9.33 3.79
C ILE A 78 1.80 -7.91 3.73
N LEU A 79 0.81 -7.71 2.85
CA LEU A 79 0.16 -6.40 2.72
C LEU A 79 -0.64 -6.03 3.97
N ARG A 80 -1.33 -6.99 4.58
CA ARG A 80 -2.07 -6.81 5.84
C ARG A 80 -1.14 -6.35 6.95
N ASP A 81 -0.06 -7.08 7.19
CA ASP A 81 0.92 -6.76 8.24
C ASP A 81 1.49 -5.34 8.04
N LEU A 82 1.75 -4.98 6.78
CA LEU A 82 2.25 -3.65 6.43
C LEU A 82 1.22 -2.54 6.69
N ILE A 83 -0.06 -2.80 6.44
CA ILE A 83 -1.16 -1.87 6.73
C ILE A 83 -1.32 -1.73 8.25
N GLU A 84 -1.40 -2.83 8.99
CA GLU A 84 -1.60 -2.84 10.44
C GLU A 84 -0.49 -2.09 11.18
N ALA A 85 0.76 -2.20 10.72
CA ALA A 85 1.90 -1.45 11.27
C ALA A 85 1.78 0.08 11.10
N HIS A 86 0.85 0.57 10.27
CA HIS A 86 0.67 1.99 9.94
C HIS A 86 -0.79 2.47 10.00
N SER A 87 -1.66 1.69 10.66
CA SER A 87 -3.09 1.99 10.84
C SER A 87 -3.33 2.94 12.01
#